data_AF-A0A2V6J966-F1
#
_entry.id   AF-A0A2V6J966-F1
#
_cell.length_a   1.000
_cell.length_b   1.000
_cell.length_c   1.000
_cell.angle_alpha   90.00
_cell.angle_beta   90.00
_cell.angle_gamma   90.00
#
_symmetry.space_group_name_H-M   'P 1'
#
loop_
_entity.id
_entity.type
_entity.pdbx_description
1 polymer ?
#
loop_
_entity_poly.entity_id
_entity_poly.type
_entity_poly.pdbx_seq_one_letter_code
_entity_poly.pdbx_strand_id
1 'polypeptide(L)'
;MNSQHLGGISFSEYRSDAVGGSSLHIDPTAAGDLTAVNIYALAEMNRQLRTNLITRSSRGKREMFFKCRGSSSIAFQFAGGIAPARIVASWSEDVTGFKGERSQYLLY
;
A
#
# COMPACT_ATOMS: atom_id res chain seq x y z
N MET A 1 -2.52 -3.91 12.22
CA MET A 1 -2.35 -4.45 10.85
C MET A 1 -3.14 -5.74 10.62
N ASN A 2 -3.04 -6.79 11.46
CA ASN A 2 -3.83 -8.03 11.26
C ASN A 2 -5.35 -7.83 11.15
N SER A 3 -5.92 -6.82 11.82
CA SER A 3 -7.34 -6.46 11.72
C SER A 3 -7.79 -5.97 10.34
N GLN A 4 -6.87 -5.76 9.40
CA GLN A 4 -7.19 -5.35 8.03
C GLN A 4 -7.52 -6.54 7.13
N HIS A 5 -7.33 -7.78 7.62
CA HIS A 5 -7.68 -9.02 6.92
C HIS A 5 -7.13 -9.10 5.48
N LEU A 6 -5.88 -8.71 5.30
CA LEU A 6 -5.21 -8.78 4.00
C LEU A 6 -4.98 -10.26 3.64
N GLY A 7 -5.61 -10.72 2.56
CA GLY A 7 -5.62 -12.13 2.18
C GLY A 7 -4.22 -12.70 2.03
N GLY A 8 -3.91 -13.77 2.76
CA GLY A 8 -2.59 -14.43 2.73
C GLY A 8 -1.45 -13.66 3.40
N ILE A 9 -1.75 -12.56 4.09
CA ILE A 9 -0.73 -11.71 4.70
C ILE A 9 -0.99 -11.62 6.19
N SER A 10 0.04 -11.95 6.98
CA SER A 10 0.01 -11.82 8.43
C SER A 10 1.17 -10.99 8.93
N PHE A 11 0.94 -10.32 10.05
CA PHE A 11 1.87 -9.38 10.66
C PHE A 11 2.24 -9.89 12.05
N SER A 12 3.53 -9.95 12.33
CA SER A 12 4.06 -10.18 13.68
C SER A 12 4.83 -8.95 14.15
N GLU A 13 4.98 -8.80 15.46
CA GLU A 13 5.84 -7.76 16.02
C GLU A 13 7.29 -8.01 15.59
N TYR A 14 7.97 -6.96 15.16
CA TYR A 14 9.42 -6.97 14.94
C TYR A 14 10.08 -6.05 15.94
N ARG A 15 11.15 -6.52 16.58
CA ARG A 15 11.95 -5.72 17.51
C ARG A 15 13.42 -6.07 17.35
N SER A 16 14.26 -5.06 17.16
CA SER A 16 15.71 -5.16 17.12
C SER A 16 16.31 -3.92 17.76
N ASP A 17 16.88 -4.08 18.96
CA ASP A 17 17.48 -3.01 19.77
C ASP A 17 16.60 -1.75 19.85
N ALA A 18 17.00 -0.67 19.16
CA ALA A 18 16.32 0.62 19.14
C ALA A 18 15.16 0.72 18.14
N VAL A 19 14.93 -0.31 17.32
CA VAL A 19 13.93 -0.30 16.23
C VAL A 19 12.81 -1.28 16.53
N GLY A 20 11.60 -0.76 16.61
CA GLY A 20 10.36 -1.54 16.60
C GLY A 20 9.65 -1.43 15.24
N GLY A 21 8.94 -2.48 14.86
CA GLY A 21 8.19 -2.52 13.61
C GLY A 21 7.28 -3.73 13.52
N SER A 22 6.97 -4.10 12.28
CA SER A 22 6.22 -5.33 12.00
C SER A 22 6.93 -6.15 10.95
N SER A 23 7.05 -7.45 11.22
CA SER A 23 7.50 -8.43 10.23
C SER A 23 6.28 -8.95 9.48
N LEU A 24 6.40 -9.01 8.15
CA LEU A 24 5.35 -9.48 7.26
C LEU A 24 5.65 -10.92 6.86
N HIS A 25 4.66 -11.78 7.03
CA HIS A 25 4.63 -13.10 6.43
C HIS A 25 3.60 -13.11 5.29
N ILE A 26 4.04 -13.55 4.12
CA ILE A 26 3.24 -13.65 2.90
C ILE A 26 3.15 -15.11 2.53
N ASP A 27 1.94 -15.65 2.48
CA ASP A 27 1.68 -16.97 1.92
C ASP A 27 1.94 -16.93 0.40
N PRO A 28 2.91 -17.70 -0.13
CA PRO A 28 3.27 -17.67 -1.54
C PRO A 28 2.16 -18.19 -2.46
N THR A 29 1.17 -18.89 -1.92
CA THR A 29 0.04 -19.45 -2.69
C THR A 29 -1.20 -18.57 -2.66
N ALA A 30 -1.22 -17.54 -1.82
CA ALA A 30 -2.35 -16.65 -1.68
C ALA A 30 -2.34 -15.52 -2.71
N ALA A 31 -3.53 -15.16 -3.23
CA ALA A 31 -3.71 -14.07 -4.18
C ALA A 31 -3.76 -12.67 -3.52
N GLY A 32 -3.02 -12.47 -2.43
CA GLY A 32 -3.01 -11.22 -1.67
C GLY A 32 -2.50 -10.02 -2.48
N ASP A 33 -3.13 -8.86 -2.33
CA ASP A 33 -2.64 -7.61 -2.93
C ASP A 33 -1.45 -7.07 -2.10
N LEU A 34 -0.25 -7.37 -2.58
CA LEU A 34 1.01 -6.90 -1.97
C LEU A 34 1.17 -5.38 -2.03
N THR A 35 0.54 -4.71 -3.00
CA THR A 35 0.60 -3.25 -3.14
C THR A 35 -0.30 -2.57 -2.10
N ALA A 36 -1.45 -3.17 -1.81
CA ALA A 36 -2.37 -2.70 -0.78
C ALA A 36 -1.69 -2.58 0.60
N VAL A 37 -0.79 -3.52 0.93
CA VAL A 37 -0.01 -3.52 2.18
C VAL A 37 0.62 -2.16 2.47
N ASN A 38 1.25 -1.54 1.47
CA ASN A 38 1.93 -0.25 1.65
C ASN A 38 0.96 0.88 1.99
N ILE A 39 -0.28 0.84 1.48
CA ILE A 39 -1.32 1.84 1.77
C ILE A 39 -1.82 1.67 3.19
N TYR A 40 -2.12 0.44 3.60
CA TYR A 40 -2.55 0.16 4.97
C TYR A 40 -1.45 0.47 5.98
N ALA A 41 -0.19 0.13 5.68
CA ALA A 41 0.94 0.43 6.54
C ALA A 41 1.15 1.94 6.67
N LEU A 42 1.09 2.69 5.57
CA LEU A 42 1.20 4.15 5.61
C LEU A 42 0.08 4.79 6.44
N ALA A 43 -1.15 4.31 6.30
CA ALA A 43 -2.28 4.78 7.09
C ALA A 43 -2.10 4.49 8.58
N GLU A 44 -1.67 3.27 8.93
CA GLU A 44 -1.45 2.87 10.31
C GLU A 44 -0.29 3.66 10.95
N MET A 45 0.81 3.88 10.23
CA MET A 45 1.91 4.72 10.70
C MET A 45 1.48 6.17 10.89
N ASN A 46 0.73 6.74 9.93
CA ASN A 46 0.17 8.09 10.06
C ASN A 46 -0.76 8.21 11.28
N ARG A 47 -1.57 7.18 11.55
CA ARG A 47 -2.47 7.11 12.72
C ARG A 47 -1.68 7.06 14.02
N GLN A 48 -0.70 6.16 14.13
CA GLN A 48 0.12 5.98 15.35
C GLN A 48 0.97 7.22 15.65
N LEU A 49 1.60 7.79 14.61
CA LEU A 49 2.47 8.97 14.73
C LEU A 49 1.69 10.30 14.74
N ARG A 50 0.36 10.26 14.57
CA ARG A 50 -0.52 11.43 14.44
C ARG A 50 0.03 12.44 13.43
N THR A 51 0.42 11.96 12.26
CA THR A 51 1.12 12.76 11.26
C THR A 51 0.74 12.37 9.83
N ASN A 52 1.23 13.16 8.87
CA ASN A 52 1.19 12.80 7.45
C ASN A 52 2.63 12.65 6.95
N LEU A 53 3.09 11.40 6.81
CA LEU A 53 4.44 11.06 6.37
C LEU A 53 4.72 11.50 4.93
N ILE A 54 3.70 11.61 4.06
CA ILE A 54 3.87 12.17 2.70
C ILE A 54 4.22 13.66 2.79
N THR A 55 3.51 14.42 3.63
CA THR A 55 3.77 15.86 3.80
C THR A 55 5.09 16.14 4.52
N ARG A 56 5.47 15.29 5.49
CA ARG A 56 6.74 15.40 6.22
C ARG A 56 7.97 14.96 5.43
N SER A 57 7.78 14.24 4.34
CA SER A 57 8.88 13.80 3.48
C SER A 57 9.47 14.96 2.69
N SER A 58 10.79 14.94 2.48
CA SER A 58 11.44 15.93 1.63
C SER A 58 10.91 15.86 0.20
N ARG A 59 10.94 16.99 -0.51
CA ARG A 59 10.43 17.11 -1.88
C ARG A 59 10.97 16.01 -2.81
N GLY A 60 12.29 15.76 -2.79
CA GLY A 60 12.91 14.74 -3.64
C GLY A 60 12.40 13.32 -3.35
N LYS A 61 12.26 12.93 -2.07
CA LYS A 61 11.71 11.61 -1.70
C LYS A 61 10.25 11.47 -2.15
N ARG A 62 9.47 12.53 -1.96
CA ARG A 62 8.05 12.56 -2.35
C ARG A 62 7.85 12.48 -3.86
N GLU A 63 8.64 13.22 -4.63
CA GLU A 63 8.62 13.15 -6.09
C GLU A 63 8.99 11.74 -6.59
N MET A 64 9.98 11.10 -5.95
CA MET A 64 10.33 9.72 -6.31
C MET A 64 9.24 8.72 -5.99
N PHE A 65 8.60 8.85 -4.83
CA PHE A 65 7.45 8.03 -4.47
C PHE A 65 6.31 8.14 -5.50
N PHE A 66 6.01 9.35 -5.97
CA PHE A 66 4.97 9.54 -6.99
C PHE A 66 5.35 8.96 -8.35
N LYS A 67 6.63 9.03 -8.75
CA LYS A 67 7.08 8.39 -10.00
C LYS A 67 6.97 6.87 -9.92
N CYS A 68 7.42 6.26 -8.82
CA CYS A 68 7.29 4.81 -8.61
C CYS A 68 5.83 4.36 -8.64
N ARG A 69 4.90 5.19 -8.13
CA ARG A 69 3.47 4.90 -8.14
C ARG A 69 2.77 5.27 -9.46
N GLY A 70 3.42 6.02 -10.35
CA GLY A 70 2.81 6.58 -11.56
C GLY A 70 1.76 7.68 -11.32
N SER A 71 1.59 8.16 -10.08
CA SER A 71 0.60 9.19 -9.76
C SER A 71 0.86 9.89 -8.41
N SER A 72 0.53 11.18 -8.34
CA SER A 72 0.50 11.98 -7.11
C SER A 72 -0.85 11.93 -6.37
N SER A 73 -1.87 11.28 -6.95
CA SER A 73 -3.24 11.22 -6.40
C SER A 73 -3.30 10.73 -4.95
N ILE A 74 -2.37 9.84 -4.58
CA ILE A 74 -2.28 9.27 -3.23
C ILE A 74 -2.07 10.34 -2.16
N ALA A 75 -1.34 11.41 -2.46
CA ALA A 75 -1.12 12.49 -1.52
C ALA A 75 -2.44 13.20 -1.19
N PHE A 76 -3.26 13.47 -2.20
CA PHE A 76 -4.57 14.07 -2.04
C PHE A 76 -5.56 13.13 -1.33
N GLN A 77 -5.52 11.83 -1.64
CA GLN A 77 -6.35 10.83 -0.98
C GLN A 77 -6.05 10.75 0.53
N PHE A 78 -4.77 10.69 0.92
CA PHE A 78 -4.38 10.70 2.33
C PHE A 78 -4.64 12.05 3.02
N ALA A 79 -4.41 13.17 2.34
CA ALA A 79 -4.71 14.49 2.88
C ALA A 79 -6.23 14.69 3.10
N GLY A 80 -7.06 14.15 2.21
CA GLY A 80 -8.51 14.16 2.31
C GLY A 80 -9.10 13.11 3.26
N GLY A 81 -8.27 12.34 3.97
CA GLY A 81 -8.73 11.34 4.93
C GLY A 81 -9.44 10.13 4.30
N ILE A 82 -9.18 9.83 3.03
CA ILE A 82 -9.78 8.67 2.36
C ILE A 82 -9.26 7.39 3.02
N ALA A 83 -10.17 6.49 3.38
CA ALA A 83 -9.83 5.23 4.01
C ALA A 83 -8.99 4.34 3.06
N PRO A 84 -7.98 3.60 3.58
CA PRO A 84 -7.12 2.72 2.78
C PRO A 84 -7.90 1.73 1.90
N ALA A 85 -8.96 1.11 2.45
CA ALA A 85 -9.81 0.19 1.71
C ALA A 85 -10.45 0.83 0.48
N ARG A 86 -10.85 2.11 0.57
CA ARG A 86 -11.43 2.85 -0.55
C ARG A 86 -10.38 3.22 -1.61
N ILE A 87 -9.15 3.53 -1.17
CA ILE A 87 -8.03 3.77 -2.08
C ILE A 87 -7.71 2.50 -2.88
N VAL A 88 -7.60 1.36 -2.19
CA VAL A 88 -7.29 0.07 -2.83
C VAL A 88 -8.43 -0.38 -3.76
N ALA A 89 -9.68 -0.24 -3.31
CA ALA A 89 -10.85 -0.57 -4.12
C ALA A 89 -10.91 0.24 -5.43
N SER A 90 -10.37 1.47 -5.45
CA SER A 90 -10.36 2.31 -6.65
C SER A 90 -9.44 1.78 -7.76
N TRP A 91 -8.58 0.80 -7.50
CA TRP A 91 -7.70 0.21 -8.51
C TRP A 91 -8.37 -0.94 -9.27
N SER A 92 -9.53 -1.41 -8.80
CA SER A 92 -10.19 -2.61 -9.33
C SER A 92 -10.58 -2.46 -10.80
N GLU A 93 -11.02 -1.28 -11.22
CA GLU A 93 -11.36 -0.95 -12.60
C GLU A 93 -10.12 -1.02 -13.50
N ASP A 94 -9.05 -0.31 -13.14
CA ASP A 94 -7.78 -0.32 -13.88
C ASP A 94 -7.18 -1.73 -14.00
N VAL A 95 -7.19 -2.50 -12.89
CA VAL A 95 -6.70 -3.89 -12.88
C VAL A 95 -7.55 -4.78 -13.79
N THR A 96 -8.86 -4.58 -13.82
CA THR A 96 -9.77 -5.35 -14.69
C THR A 96 -9.55 -4.99 -16.15
N GLY A 97 -9.46 -3.70 -16.46
CA GLY A 97 -9.15 -3.20 -17.81
C GLY A 97 -7.82 -3.76 -18.32
N PHE A 98 -6.75 -3.64 -17.52
CA PHE A 98 -5.43 -4.17 -17.88
C PHE A 98 -5.44 -5.69 -18.07
N LYS A 99 -6.18 -6.45 -17.26
CA LYS A 99 -6.34 -7.90 -17.46
C LYS A 99 -7.02 -8.23 -18.79
N GLY A 100 -8.01 -7.44 -19.19
CA GLY A 100 -8.66 -7.55 -20.50
C GLY A 100 -7.70 -7.26 -21.64
N GLU A 101 -7.03 -6.09 -21.59
CA GLU A 101 -6.09 -5.65 -22.63
C GLU A 101 -4.93 -6.63 -22.82
N ARG A 102 -4.36 -7.14 -21.72
CA ARG A 102 -3.20 -8.04 -21.77
C ARG A 102 -3.53 -9.44 -22.27
N SER A 103 -4.80 -9.85 -22.26
CA SER A 103 -5.22 -11.23 -22.54
C SER A 103 -4.76 -11.73 -23.91
N GLN A 104 -4.80 -10.87 -24.93
CA GLN A 104 -4.36 -11.17 -26.29
C GLN A 104 -2.83 -11.33 -26.44
N TYR A 105 -2.05 -10.93 -25.42
CA TYR A 105 -0.60 -10.96 -25.44
C TYR A 105 -0.01 -12.02 -24.49
N LEU A 106 -0.84 -12.84 -23.84
CA LEU A 106 -0.36 -13.88 -22.92
C LEU A 106 0.20 -15.08 -23.71
N LEU A 107 1.38 -15.55 -23.29
CA LEU A 107 2.04 -16.73 -23.83
C LEU A 107 1.96 -17.94 -22.88
N TYR A 108 1.52 -17.71 -21.64
CA TYR A 108 1.38 -18.68 -20.55
C TYR A 108 0.25 -18.26 -19.61
#